data_AF-A0A5C1Q7H1-F1
#
_entry.id   AF-A0A5C1Q7H1-F1
#
_cell.length_a   1.000
_cell.length_b   1.000
_cell.length_c   1.000
_cell.angle_alpha   90.00
_cell.angle_beta   90.00
_cell.angle_gamma   90.00
#
_symmetry.space_group_name_H-M   'P 1'
#
loop_
_entity.id
_entity.type
_entity.pdbx_description
1 polymer ?
#
loop_
_entity_poly.entity_id
_entity_poly.type
_entity_poly.pdbx_seq_one_letter_code
_entity_poly.pdbx_strand_id
1 'polypeptide(L)'
;MKKIITIILMVSLFSCTTNIESLKSNPSKYVGEVVTVRGEVSKLVKIPFTDYTFFEIVDKSDNILVFTLKPHTKGDLVTIKTKVIGFDAQNSQESTQVLITNIENFLLNNIKLDEEKLKKNAKSIGETLSKALSAIDATYFLLEQE
;
A
#
# COMPACT_ATOMS: atom_id res chain seq x y z
N MET A 1 -33.15 -39.99 17.63
CA MET A 1 -32.02 -39.14 18.06
C MET A 1 -30.73 -39.68 17.43
N LYS A 2 -30.17 -38.96 16.46
CA LYS A 2 -28.78 -39.15 15.99
C LYS A 2 -28.20 -37.76 15.77
N LYS A 3 -27.35 -37.33 16.71
CA LYS A 3 -26.56 -36.09 16.60
C LYS A 3 -25.43 -36.39 15.61
N ILE A 4 -25.54 -35.87 14.39
CA ILE A 4 -24.40 -35.81 13.47
C ILE A 4 -23.62 -34.57 13.89
N ILE A 5 -22.44 -34.82 14.46
CA ILE A 5 -21.47 -33.79 14.84
C ILE A 5 -20.86 -33.27 13.54
N THR A 6 -21.30 -32.11 13.09
CA THR A 6 -20.64 -31.38 12.01
C THR A 6 -19.33 -30.82 12.55
N ILE A 7 -18.23 -31.50 12.25
CA ILE A 7 -16.88 -30.96 12.43
C ILE A 7 -16.74 -29.83 11.42
N ILE A 8 -16.93 -28.60 11.87
CA ILE A 8 -16.57 -27.40 11.13
C ILE A 8 -15.05 -27.38 11.07
N LEU A 9 -14.50 -27.81 9.94
CA LEU A 9 -13.10 -27.64 9.58
C LEU A 9 -12.86 -26.13 9.45
N MET A 10 -12.41 -25.53 10.54
CA MET A 10 -11.93 -24.16 10.61
C MET A 10 -10.67 -24.08 9.76
N VAL A 11 -10.85 -23.75 8.47
CA VAL A 11 -9.77 -23.45 7.53
C VAL A 11 -9.06 -22.20 8.06
N SER A 12 -8.03 -22.42 8.87
CA SER A 12 -7.06 -21.40 9.26
C SER A 12 -6.32 -20.97 7.99
N LEU A 13 -6.82 -19.91 7.36
CA LEU A 13 -6.11 -19.16 6.33
C LEU A 13 -4.86 -18.56 6.97
N PHE A 14 -3.76 -19.33 6.98
CA PHE A 14 -2.43 -18.82 7.25
C PHE A 14 -2.03 -17.88 6.11
N SER A 15 -2.50 -16.64 6.15
CA SER A 15 -1.91 -15.58 5.32
C SER A 15 -0.49 -15.36 5.84
N CYS A 16 0.50 -15.95 5.18
CA CYS A 16 1.90 -15.66 5.45
C CYS A 16 2.11 -14.15 5.37
N THR A 17 2.47 -13.54 6.50
CA THR A 17 2.81 -12.13 6.56
C THR A 17 4.22 -11.96 6.01
N THR A 18 4.37 -11.11 5.02
CA THR A 18 5.67 -10.70 4.48
C THR A 18 6.24 -9.61 5.36
N ASN A 19 7.47 -9.80 5.79
CA ASN A 19 8.24 -8.82 6.55
C ASN A 19 8.75 -7.69 5.61
N ILE A 20 8.83 -6.46 6.12
CA ILE A 20 9.14 -5.27 5.31
C ILE A 20 10.56 -5.32 4.73
N GLU A 21 11.55 -5.77 5.49
CA GLU A 21 12.92 -5.94 5.00
C GLU A 21 12.97 -6.90 3.79
N SER A 22 12.18 -7.98 3.81
CA SER A 22 12.11 -8.92 2.69
C SER A 22 11.61 -8.26 1.40
N LEU A 23 10.69 -7.31 1.50
CA LEU A 23 10.20 -6.53 0.35
C LEU A 23 11.33 -5.68 -0.23
N LYS A 24 12.08 -5.01 0.65
CA LYS A 24 13.19 -4.11 0.26
C LYS A 24 14.40 -4.87 -0.29
N SER A 25 14.72 -6.02 0.29
CA SER A 25 15.91 -6.80 -0.07
C SER A 25 15.73 -7.64 -1.33
N ASN A 26 14.50 -7.96 -1.73
CA ASN A 26 14.20 -8.74 -2.93
C ASN A 26 13.21 -8.04 -3.88
N PRO A 27 13.61 -6.88 -4.46
CA PRO A 27 12.85 -6.10 -5.43
C PRO A 27 12.00 -6.90 -6.42
N SER A 28 12.69 -7.71 -7.21
CA SER A 28 12.20 -8.36 -8.41
C SER A 28 11.20 -9.45 -8.11
N LYS A 29 11.17 -9.94 -6.86
CA LYS A 29 10.24 -10.97 -6.42
C LYS A 29 8.86 -10.41 -6.08
N TYR A 30 8.79 -9.19 -5.56
CA TYR A 30 7.58 -8.67 -4.95
C TYR A 30 6.90 -7.58 -5.79
N VAL A 31 7.61 -6.87 -6.67
CA VAL A 31 7.00 -5.84 -7.52
C VAL A 31 5.82 -6.41 -8.31
N GLY A 32 4.65 -5.77 -8.18
CA GLY A 32 3.41 -6.18 -8.83
C GLY A 32 2.59 -7.20 -8.04
N GLU A 33 3.20 -7.89 -7.08
CA GLU A 33 2.54 -8.91 -6.26
C GLU A 33 1.67 -8.31 -5.16
N VAL A 34 0.70 -9.10 -4.70
CA VAL A 34 -0.13 -8.78 -3.55
C VAL A 34 0.33 -9.57 -2.34
N VAL A 35 0.74 -8.85 -1.30
CA VAL A 35 1.30 -9.41 -0.06
C VAL A 35 0.48 -8.98 1.14
N THR A 36 0.66 -9.65 2.28
CA THR A 36 0.13 -9.19 3.57
C THR A 36 1.27 -8.68 4.42
N VAL A 37 1.18 -7.45 4.92
CA VAL A 37 2.19 -6.83 5.79
C VAL A 37 1.56 -6.54 7.15
N ARG A 38 2.34 -6.69 8.21
CA ARG A 38 1.92 -6.37 9.58
C ARG A 38 2.92 -5.44 10.23
N GLY A 39 2.43 -4.42 10.92
CA GLY A 39 3.26 -3.46 11.63
C GLY A 39 2.44 -2.41 12.38
N GLU A 40 3.13 -1.41 12.89
CA GLU A 40 2.54 -0.25 13.57
C GLU A 40 2.58 0.97 12.64
N VAL A 41 1.51 1.75 12.61
CA VAL A 41 1.45 3.02 11.89
C VAL A 41 2.28 4.07 12.65
N SER A 42 3.46 4.43 12.15
CA SER A 42 4.38 5.36 12.83
C SER A 42 4.11 6.82 12.48
N LYS A 43 3.67 7.09 11.24
CA LYS A 43 3.47 8.45 10.69
C LYS A 43 2.30 8.46 9.73
N LEU A 44 1.63 9.61 9.67
CA LEU A 44 0.66 9.93 8.63
C LEU A 44 1.10 11.20 7.92
N VAL A 45 0.97 11.22 6.61
CA VAL A 45 1.28 12.36 5.77
C VAL A 45 0.08 12.68 4.91
N LYS A 46 -0.45 13.90 5.08
CA LYS A 46 -1.56 14.40 4.30
C LYS A 46 -1.08 14.86 2.93
N ILE A 47 -1.81 14.46 1.89
CA ILE A 47 -1.52 14.89 0.53
C ILE A 47 -2.15 16.27 0.31
N PRO A 48 -1.36 17.29 -0.08
CA PRO A 48 -1.87 18.64 -0.29
C PRO A 48 -3.09 18.67 -1.23
N PHE A 49 -4.07 19.50 -0.90
CA PHE A 49 -5.29 19.72 -1.69
C PHE A 49 -6.17 18.48 -1.90
N THR A 50 -6.00 17.45 -1.07
CA THR A 50 -6.85 16.26 -1.06
C THR A 50 -7.18 15.84 0.36
N ASP A 51 -8.15 14.95 0.50
CA ASP A 51 -8.47 14.29 1.77
C ASP A 51 -7.69 12.98 1.97
N TYR A 52 -6.79 12.64 1.05
CA TYR A 52 -6.03 11.41 1.11
C TYR A 52 -4.78 11.56 1.98
N THR A 53 -4.39 10.43 2.58
CA THR A 53 -3.18 10.30 3.39
C THR A 53 -2.39 9.09 2.93
N PHE A 54 -1.08 9.19 2.96
CA PHE A 54 -0.21 8.02 3.04
C PHE A 54 0.29 7.88 4.47
N PHE A 55 0.59 6.65 4.87
CA PHE A 55 1.14 6.37 6.19
C PHE A 55 2.40 5.52 6.09
N GLU A 56 3.25 5.62 7.09
CA GLU A 56 4.42 4.76 7.25
C GLU A 56 4.02 3.62 8.19
N ILE A 57 4.17 2.38 7.72
CA ILE A 57 4.05 1.19 8.56
C ILE A 57 5.45 0.73 8.95
N VAL A 58 5.65 0.37 10.21
CA VAL A 58 6.92 -0.08 10.78
C VAL A 58 6.74 -1.45 11.39
N ASP A 59 7.62 -2.38 11.05
CA ASP A 59 7.74 -3.67 11.75
C ASP A 59 9.08 -3.74 12.50
N LYS A 60 9.45 -4.92 13.01
CA LYS A 60 10.71 -5.08 13.75
C LYS A 60 11.97 -4.93 12.86
N SER A 61 11.81 -4.98 11.55
CA SER A 61 12.90 -5.00 10.58
C SER A 61 13.09 -3.67 9.88
N ASP A 62 12.00 -3.02 9.46
CA ASP A 62 12.09 -1.78 8.70
C ASP A 62 10.72 -1.05 8.63
N ASN A 63 10.66 0.00 7.82
CA ASN A 63 9.48 0.82 7.54
C ASN A 63 9.19 0.89 6.04
N ILE A 64 7.93 1.14 5.66
CA ILE A 64 7.54 1.34 4.27
C ILE A 64 6.31 2.25 4.16
N LEU A 65 6.22 3.04 3.09
CA LEU A 65 5.07 3.90 2.82
C LEU A 65 3.90 3.11 2.21
N VAL A 66 2.70 3.41 2.70
CA VAL A 66 1.44 2.81 2.27
C VAL A 66 0.46 3.91 1.88
N PHE A 67 -0.14 3.79 0.71
CA PHE A 67 -1.30 4.58 0.32
C PHE A 67 -2.58 3.77 0.52
N THR A 68 -3.61 4.43 1.05
CA THR A 68 -4.89 3.82 1.41
C THR A 68 -6.03 4.83 1.36
N LEU A 69 -7.26 4.33 1.30
CA LEU A 69 -8.49 5.09 1.51
C LEU A 69 -9.11 4.84 2.88
N LYS A 70 -8.65 3.81 3.61
CA LYS A 70 -9.16 3.48 4.93
C LYS A 70 -8.56 4.44 5.95
N PRO A 71 -9.35 4.91 6.93
CA PRO A 71 -8.80 5.74 8.00
C PRO A 71 -7.90 4.89 8.89
N HIS A 72 -6.71 5.41 9.18
CA HIS A 72 -5.77 4.86 10.16
C HIS A 72 -5.29 5.98 11.09
N THR A 73 -4.83 5.60 12.28
CA THR A 73 -4.29 6.50 13.30
C THR A 73 -2.86 6.10 13.65
N LYS A 74 -2.06 7.08 14.06
CA LYS A 74 -0.70 6.82 14.54
C LYS A 74 -0.77 5.92 15.79
N GLY A 75 0.03 4.86 15.80
CA GLY A 75 0.06 3.85 16.85
C GLY A 75 -0.84 2.63 16.58
N ASP A 76 -1.62 2.64 15.48
CA ASP A 76 -2.45 1.49 15.13
C ASP A 76 -1.58 0.29 14.74
N LEU A 77 -1.85 -0.87 15.34
CA LEU A 77 -1.30 -2.15 14.90
C LEU A 77 -2.18 -2.72 13.79
N VAL A 78 -1.63 -2.78 12.58
CA VAL A 78 -2.39 -3.15 11.38
C VAL A 78 -1.81 -4.40 10.73
N THR A 79 -2.69 -5.21 10.14
CA THR A 79 -2.36 -6.29 9.21
C THR A 79 -3.11 -6.00 7.92
N ILE A 80 -2.38 -5.60 6.88
CA ILE A 80 -2.96 -5.07 5.64
C ILE A 80 -2.53 -5.91 4.45
N LYS A 81 -3.48 -6.15 3.53
CA LYS A 81 -3.20 -6.72 2.22
C LYS A 81 -2.85 -5.60 1.27
N THR A 82 -1.71 -5.67 0.60
CA THR A 82 -1.17 -4.57 -0.19
C THR A 82 -0.58 -5.05 -1.50
N LYS A 83 -0.77 -4.28 -2.58
CA LYS A 83 -0.01 -4.45 -3.81
C LYS A 83 1.32 -3.70 -3.69
N VAL A 84 2.42 -4.36 -4.03
CA VAL A 84 3.76 -3.76 -4.00
C VAL A 84 4.02 -3.08 -5.33
N ILE A 85 4.39 -1.80 -5.29
CA ILE A 85 4.72 -1.02 -6.48
C ILE A 85 6.18 -0.61 -6.41
N GLY A 86 6.94 -0.97 -7.44
CA GLY A 86 8.34 -0.58 -7.58
C GLY A 86 8.48 0.90 -7.90
N PHE A 87 9.55 1.50 -7.39
CA PHE A 87 9.95 2.87 -7.67
C PHE A 87 11.46 2.91 -7.88
N ASP A 88 11.90 3.46 -9.01
CA ASP A 88 13.30 3.71 -9.30
C ASP A 88 13.56 5.22 -9.31
N ALA A 89 14.32 5.70 -8.33
CA ALA A 89 14.69 7.10 -8.20
C ALA A 89 15.62 7.57 -9.35
N GLN A 90 16.42 6.68 -9.94
CA GLN A 90 17.29 7.00 -11.07
C GLN A 90 16.46 7.21 -12.36
N ASN A 91 15.34 6.49 -12.47
CA ASN A 91 14.36 6.67 -13.53
C ASN A 91 13.04 7.25 -12.97
N SER A 92 13.18 8.35 -12.20
CA SER A 92 12.08 8.93 -11.44
C SER A 92 10.88 9.37 -12.29
N GLN A 93 11.09 9.83 -13.52
CA GLN A 93 10.01 10.25 -14.40
C GLN A 93 9.11 9.07 -14.81
N GLU A 94 9.70 7.97 -15.27
CA GLU A 94 8.96 6.76 -15.64
C GLU A 94 8.29 6.14 -14.41
N SER A 95 9.02 6.01 -13.30
CA SER A 95 8.50 5.50 -12.04
C SER A 95 7.32 6.33 -11.52
N THR A 96 7.38 7.66 -11.66
CA THR A 96 6.27 8.56 -11.30
C THR A 96 5.04 8.27 -12.16
N GLN A 97 5.21 8.07 -13.47
CA GLN A 97 4.07 7.77 -14.35
C GLN A 97 3.43 6.42 -14.00
N VAL A 98 4.24 5.39 -13.75
CA VAL A 98 3.75 4.07 -13.31
C VAL A 98 2.97 4.19 -11.99
N LEU A 99 3.51 4.98 -11.06
CA LEU A 99 2.90 5.24 -9.76
C LEU A 99 1.56 5.96 -9.91
N ILE A 100 1.48 7.01 -10.74
CA ILE A 100 0.24 7.73 -11.06
C ILE A 100 -0.80 6.77 -11.67
N THR A 101 -0.42 5.96 -12.66
CA THR A 101 -1.34 5.01 -13.30
C THR A 101 -1.90 3.99 -12.31
N ASN A 102 -1.07 3.48 -11.39
CA ASN A 102 -1.54 2.53 -10.37
C ASN A 102 -2.50 3.21 -9.36
N ILE A 103 -2.22 4.45 -8.96
CA ILE A 103 -3.12 5.22 -8.11
C ILE A 103 -4.43 5.54 -8.84
N GLU A 104 -4.37 5.93 -10.12
CA GLU A 104 -5.54 6.21 -10.95
C GLU A 104 -6.47 5.00 -10.99
N ASN A 105 -5.93 3.83 -11.35
CA ASN A 105 -6.67 2.57 -11.36
C ASN A 105 -7.24 2.21 -9.98
N PHE A 106 -6.47 2.45 -8.92
CA PHE A 106 -6.92 2.21 -7.56
C PHE A 106 -8.09 3.14 -7.17
N LEU A 107 -8.01 4.43 -7.47
CA LEU A 107 -9.10 5.37 -7.22
C LEU A 107 -10.34 5.04 -8.05
N LEU A 108 -10.16 4.62 -9.32
CA LEU A 108 -11.26 4.22 -10.21
C LEU A 108 -12.07 3.06 -9.65
N ASN A 109 -11.37 2.10 -9.03
CA ASN A 109 -12.00 0.90 -8.50
C ASN A 109 -12.68 1.12 -7.15
N ASN A 110 -12.29 2.15 -6.39
CA ASN A 110 -12.72 2.33 -4.99
C ASN A 110 -13.54 3.60 -4.74
N ILE A 111 -13.56 4.57 -5.66
CA ILE A 111 -14.25 5.84 -5.47
C ILE A 111 -15.02 6.23 -6.73
N LYS A 112 -16.26 6.69 -6.56
CA LYS A 112 -17.04 7.32 -7.62
C LYS A 112 -16.65 8.80 -7.73
N LEU A 113 -15.67 9.10 -8.58
CA LEU A 113 -15.30 10.46 -8.96
C LEU A 113 -15.58 10.67 -10.44
N ASP A 114 -15.74 11.94 -10.84
CA ASP A 114 -15.64 12.29 -12.26
C ASP A 114 -14.20 12.04 -12.76
N GLU A 115 -14.09 11.66 -14.03
CA GLU A 115 -12.83 11.21 -14.63
C GLU A 115 -11.74 12.28 -14.56
N GLU A 116 -12.10 13.56 -14.73
CA GLU A 116 -11.14 14.67 -14.67
C GLU A 116 -10.58 14.88 -13.27
N LYS A 117 -11.44 14.91 -12.23
CA LYS A 117 -10.99 15.01 -10.84
C LYS A 117 -10.20 13.78 -10.43
N LEU A 118 -10.56 12.60 -10.91
CA LEU A 118 -9.84 11.38 -10.63
C LEU A 118 -8.40 11.46 -11.16
N LYS A 119 -8.23 11.81 -12.44
CA LYS A 119 -6.90 11.99 -13.06
C LYS A 119 -6.08 13.06 -12.34
N LYS A 120 -6.71 14.19 -12.01
CA LYS A 120 -6.06 15.28 -11.26
C LYS A 120 -5.60 14.82 -9.88
N ASN A 121 -6.45 14.09 -9.15
CA ASN A 121 -6.13 13.57 -7.83
C ASN A 121 -5.01 12.53 -7.91
N ALA A 122 -5.11 11.57 -8.82
CA ALA A 122 -4.08 10.54 -9.03
C ALA A 122 -2.72 11.16 -9.35
N LYS A 123 -2.69 12.19 -10.21
CA LYS A 123 -1.49 12.96 -10.51
C LYS A 123 -0.92 13.65 -9.26
N SER A 124 -1.75 14.37 -8.51
CA SER A 124 -1.32 15.09 -7.30
C SER A 124 -0.76 14.15 -6.22
N ILE A 125 -1.44 13.04 -5.98
CA ILE A 125 -1.00 11.98 -5.06
C ILE A 125 0.31 11.40 -5.56
N GLY A 126 0.38 11.07 -6.85
CA GLY A 126 1.53 10.39 -7.40
C GLY A 126 2.80 11.24 -7.43
N GLU A 127 2.69 12.51 -7.80
CA GLU A 127 3.81 13.46 -7.73
C GLU A 127 4.28 13.68 -6.29
N THR A 128 3.35 13.75 -5.33
CA THR A 128 3.69 13.91 -3.91
C THR A 128 4.42 12.67 -3.38
N LEU A 129 3.91 11.49 -3.69
CA LEU A 129 4.49 10.23 -3.24
C LEU A 129 5.84 9.98 -3.90
N SER A 130 5.98 10.26 -5.19
CA SER A 130 7.27 10.18 -5.90
C SER A 130 8.33 11.06 -5.24
N LYS A 131 8.00 12.31 -4.89
CA LYS A 131 8.92 13.20 -4.15
C LYS A 131 9.31 12.62 -2.80
N ALA A 132 8.34 12.06 -2.06
CA ALA A 132 8.61 11.44 -0.77
C ALA A 132 9.52 10.21 -0.90
N LEU A 133 9.27 9.35 -1.90
CA LEU A 133 10.07 8.15 -2.17
C LEU A 133 11.50 8.49 -2.61
N SER A 134 11.66 9.46 -3.52
CA SER A 134 12.99 9.94 -3.93
C SER A 134 13.76 10.58 -2.78
N ALA A 135 13.09 11.29 -1.87
CA ALA A 135 13.76 11.94 -0.73
C ALA A 135 14.32 10.94 0.30
N ILE A 136 13.85 9.70 0.28
CA ILE A 136 14.27 8.63 1.20
C ILE A 136 14.97 7.47 0.48
N ASP A 137 15.32 7.66 -0.81
CA ASP A 137 15.87 6.63 -1.70
C ASP A 137 15.07 5.30 -1.65
N ALA A 138 13.75 5.40 -1.52
CA ALA A 138 12.89 4.23 -1.44
C ALA A 138 12.76 3.55 -2.80
N THR A 139 12.78 2.23 -2.78
CA THR A 139 12.60 1.37 -3.95
C THR A 139 11.18 0.86 -4.12
N TYR A 140 10.30 1.06 -3.12
CA TYR A 140 8.91 0.59 -3.14
C TYR A 140 7.96 1.53 -2.41
N PHE A 141 6.69 1.41 -2.78
CA PHE A 141 5.56 1.77 -1.91
C PHE A 141 4.47 0.71 -2.01
N LEU A 142 3.54 0.76 -1.06
CA LEU A 142 2.42 -0.18 -0.96
C LEU A 142 1.09 0.51 -1.26
N LEU A 143 0.22 -0.18 -1.99
CA LEU A 143 -1.19 0.19 -2.16
C LEU A 143 -2.07 -0.78 -1.38
N GLU A 144 -2.70 -0.31 -0.31
CA GLU A 144 -3.67 -1.12 0.45
C GLU A 144 -4.80 -1.58 -0.48
N GLN A 145 -5.08 -2.88 -0.45
CA GLN A 145 -6.18 -3.50 -1.18
C GLN A 145 -7.39 -3.63 -0.26
N GLU A 146 -8.60 -3.66 -0.84
CA GLU A 146 -9.81 -3.98 -0.07
C GLU A 146 -9.83 -5.41 0.46
#